data_AF-A0A7X5QJX9-F1
#
_entry.id   AF-A0A7X5QJX9-F1
#
_cell.length_a   1.000
_cell.length_b   1.000
_cell.length_c   1.000
_cell.angle_alpha   90.00
_cell.angle_beta   90.00
_cell.angle_gamma   90.00
#
_symmetry.space_group_name_H-M   'P 1'
#
loop_
_entity.id
_entity.type
_entity.pdbx_description
1 polymer ?
#
loop_
_entity_poly.entity_id
_entity_poly.type
_entity_poly.pdbx_seq_one_letter_code
_entity_poly.pdbx_strand_id
1 'polypeptide(L)'
;MSKDESKADSQLVYQTDPGYMHGAELIGVGAAQKTYELNKFDPKNVDNALSYTPTRLAKTVFNIYEENDDFAILCYLTDWSIYDRRLMPTGDDDFKIYGGRGANLMRLKSDKEKGKPFKRIIFSFAGIIGDTGEKQADIMRAAKDGWKMGDTDENIIKDHKGKPIPIDSWADVGSYLNCGFSGWKDDDWKLYEQDKAQGVLGGLRLLRDENPDLEISVSVGGWSMSGAFYEVCRDDKFRKNFVEGVRELYTKFPMLTHIDLDWEYPGSAGAGNKFDEDDYKYFVELIKDLKSANISNLKGISIAASADIEKIKAAHIPELIAAGVNEINLMTYDFFTLGDKKLSHHTNLYRNKDDQYSKYSVDDAVNYLISLGINKKLIYIGYSGYTRNARTAELESKYDEQLVGKYIDGTSTVGSFESSVTEWTDIIYNYVDYENQIGRNGFEVFHDPVAKADYLYNKDLKVFMSLDTPRSVREKGRYVKEKGLGGLFIWTGDQDNGLLTNAAHEGLGRKAIKKVIEMKPFYFEGELPSYDKPKEKQCEACKLN
;
A
#
# COMPACT_ATOMS: atom_id res chain seq x y z
N MET A 1 -28.28 -23.90 -5.04
CA MET A 1 -28.95 -22.67 -4.59
C MET A 1 -28.32 -21.56 -5.41
N SER A 2 -29.09 -20.80 -6.19
CA SER A 2 -28.59 -19.54 -6.71
C SER A 2 -28.34 -18.67 -5.49
N LYS A 3 -27.09 -18.58 -5.03
CA LYS A 3 -26.73 -17.51 -4.11
C LYS A 3 -26.99 -16.23 -4.91
N ASP A 4 -27.88 -15.39 -4.38
CA ASP A 4 -28.16 -14.08 -4.96
C ASP A 4 -26.87 -13.25 -4.87
N GLU A 5 -26.56 -12.44 -5.89
CA GLU A 5 -25.42 -11.53 -5.85
C GLU A 5 -25.61 -10.38 -4.85
N SER A 6 -26.79 -10.30 -4.22
CA SER A 6 -27.12 -9.39 -3.11
C SER A 6 -26.03 -9.34 -2.05
N LYS A 7 -25.70 -8.12 -1.63
CA LYS A 7 -24.72 -7.78 -0.59
C LYS A 7 -25.40 -7.35 0.71
N ALA A 8 -26.73 -7.44 0.81
CA ALA A 8 -27.50 -6.92 1.94
C ALA A 8 -27.03 -7.51 3.29
N ASP A 9 -26.71 -8.80 3.31
CA ASP A 9 -26.30 -9.54 4.51
C ASP A 9 -24.77 -9.75 4.61
N SER A 10 -23.98 -9.14 3.72
CA SER A 10 -22.53 -9.28 3.70
C SER A 10 -21.90 -8.75 4.98
N GLN A 11 -20.93 -9.46 5.55
CA GLN A 11 -20.09 -8.98 6.66
C GLN A 11 -18.91 -8.13 6.16
N LEU A 12 -18.60 -8.18 4.86
CA LEU A 12 -17.43 -7.53 4.27
C LEU A 12 -17.73 -6.20 3.61
N VAL A 13 -18.91 -6.04 3.03
CA VAL A 13 -19.27 -4.85 2.26
C VAL A 13 -20.67 -4.34 2.58
N TYR A 14 -20.91 -3.07 2.30
CA TYR A 14 -22.25 -2.49 2.25
C TYR A 14 -22.83 -2.67 0.84
N GLN A 15 -24.16 -2.83 0.73
CA GLN A 15 -24.85 -2.90 -0.55
C GLN A 15 -24.80 -1.57 -1.34
N THR A 16 -24.85 -0.45 -0.61
CA THR A 16 -24.82 0.92 -1.14
C THR A 16 -23.78 1.70 -0.35
N ASP A 17 -23.15 2.71 -0.96
CA ASP A 17 -22.20 3.58 -0.24
C ASP A 17 -22.91 4.18 0.99
N PRO A 18 -22.46 3.84 2.21
CA PRO A 18 -23.15 4.27 3.42
C PRO A 18 -22.98 5.78 3.67
N GLY A 19 -22.13 6.46 2.90
CA GLY A 19 -21.76 7.84 3.14
C GLY A 19 -20.84 7.99 4.35
N TYR A 20 -20.73 9.22 4.84
CA TYR A 20 -19.87 9.60 5.95
C TYR A 20 -20.65 10.45 6.95
N MET A 21 -20.55 10.12 8.24
CA MET A 21 -21.13 10.95 9.30
C MET A 21 -20.19 12.11 9.62
N HIS A 22 -20.61 13.33 9.30
CA HIS A 22 -19.92 14.57 9.66
C HIS A 22 -20.73 15.34 10.70
N GLY A 23 -20.32 15.25 11.97
CA GLY A 23 -21.12 15.78 13.08
C GLY A 23 -22.47 15.06 13.16
N ALA A 24 -23.56 15.80 12.95
CA ALA A 24 -24.92 15.26 12.90
C ALA A 24 -25.44 15.02 11.46
N GLU A 25 -24.65 15.35 10.44
CA GLU A 25 -25.05 15.25 9.04
C GLU A 25 -24.48 13.98 8.40
N LEU A 26 -25.30 13.28 7.62
CA LEU A 26 -24.88 12.15 6.81
C LEU A 26 -24.72 12.61 5.36
N ILE A 27 -23.49 12.57 4.84
CA ILE A 27 -23.13 13.06 3.50
C ILE A 27 -22.59 11.93 2.62
N GLY A 28 -22.74 12.05 1.29
CA GLY A 28 -22.15 11.10 0.34
C GLY A 28 -22.83 9.72 0.25
N VAL A 29 -24.05 9.56 0.76
CA VAL A 29 -24.82 8.31 0.61
C VAL A 29 -25.04 8.00 -0.87
N GLY A 30 -24.75 6.75 -1.28
CA GLY A 30 -24.90 6.32 -2.68
C GLY A 30 -23.92 6.97 -3.65
N ALA A 31 -22.89 7.68 -3.17
CA ALA A 31 -21.97 8.42 -4.03
C ALA A 31 -21.19 7.51 -4.99
N ALA A 32 -20.76 6.33 -4.52
CA ALA A 32 -20.12 5.34 -5.38
C ALA A 32 -21.02 4.88 -6.53
N GLN A 33 -22.27 4.50 -6.23
CA GLN A 33 -23.24 4.05 -7.24
C GLN A 33 -23.53 5.16 -8.26
N LYS A 34 -23.72 6.40 -7.79
CA LYS A 34 -23.87 7.57 -8.67
C LYS A 34 -22.66 7.75 -9.59
N THR A 35 -21.43 7.60 -9.07
CA THR A 35 -20.23 7.64 -9.90
C THR A 35 -20.22 6.52 -10.94
N TYR A 36 -20.60 5.30 -10.58
CA TYR A 36 -20.67 4.19 -11.55
C TYR A 36 -21.65 4.50 -12.68
N GLU A 37 -22.85 5.00 -12.36
CA GLU A 37 -23.86 5.38 -13.34
C GLU A 37 -23.36 6.47 -14.29
N LEU A 38 -22.77 7.55 -13.75
CA LEU A 38 -22.27 8.67 -14.55
C LEU A 38 -21.08 8.28 -15.44
N ASN A 39 -20.21 7.39 -14.96
CA ASN A 39 -19.06 6.89 -15.71
C ASN A 39 -19.39 5.68 -16.58
N LYS A 40 -20.63 5.17 -16.54
CA LYS A 40 -21.04 3.92 -17.19
C LYS A 40 -20.12 2.75 -16.81
N PHE A 41 -19.67 2.74 -15.56
CA PHE A 41 -18.84 1.67 -15.03
C PHE A 41 -19.73 0.47 -14.70
N ASP A 42 -19.56 -0.60 -15.46
CA ASP A 42 -20.19 -1.90 -15.21
C ASP A 42 -19.08 -2.97 -15.22
N PRO A 43 -18.68 -3.49 -14.05
CA PRO A 43 -17.57 -4.44 -13.94
C PRO A 43 -17.76 -5.72 -14.76
N LYS A 44 -19.00 -6.04 -15.19
CA LYS A 44 -19.29 -7.19 -16.05
C LYS A 44 -19.02 -6.92 -17.53
N ASN A 45 -19.07 -5.67 -17.95
CA ASN A 45 -19.12 -5.28 -19.36
C ASN A 45 -18.02 -4.29 -19.78
N VAL A 46 -17.25 -3.71 -18.84
CA VAL A 46 -16.19 -2.74 -19.16
C VAL A 46 -14.80 -3.29 -18.82
N ASP A 47 -13.89 -3.19 -19.78
CA ASP A 47 -12.48 -3.59 -19.65
C ASP A 47 -11.52 -2.39 -19.55
N ASN A 48 -12.05 -1.17 -19.67
CA ASN A 48 -11.31 0.09 -19.64
C ASN A 48 -12.16 1.23 -19.05
N ALA A 49 -12.22 1.31 -17.72
CA ALA A 49 -12.87 2.38 -16.98
C ALA A 49 -12.33 2.45 -15.55
N LEU A 50 -12.43 3.62 -14.92
CA LEU A 50 -12.13 3.81 -13.50
C LEU A 50 -13.41 3.77 -12.67
N SER A 51 -13.42 2.94 -11.63
CA SER A 51 -14.60 2.79 -10.75
C SER A 51 -14.74 3.95 -9.76
N TYR A 52 -13.63 4.54 -9.33
CA TYR A 52 -13.55 5.47 -8.19
C TYR A 52 -14.26 4.94 -6.93
N THR A 53 -14.19 3.62 -6.70
CA THR A 53 -14.81 2.96 -5.56
C THR A 53 -14.19 3.45 -4.23
N PRO A 54 -14.96 4.12 -3.35
CA PRO A 54 -14.42 4.55 -2.06
C PRO A 54 -14.30 3.37 -1.10
N THR A 55 -13.32 3.44 -0.20
CA THR A 55 -13.12 2.47 0.89
C THR A 55 -14.32 2.34 1.84
N ARG A 56 -15.23 3.33 1.84
CA ARG A 56 -16.49 3.32 2.60
C ARG A 56 -17.40 2.15 2.27
N LEU A 57 -17.30 1.58 1.06
CA LEU A 57 -18.07 0.40 0.68
C LEU A 57 -17.63 -0.86 1.42
N ALA A 58 -16.40 -0.89 1.96
CA ALA A 58 -15.91 -1.99 2.77
C ALA A 58 -16.24 -1.78 4.25
N LYS A 59 -16.74 -2.83 4.91
CA LYS A 59 -16.88 -2.90 6.36
C LYS A 59 -15.51 -3.15 6.99
N THR A 60 -15.24 -2.48 8.10
CA THR A 60 -13.98 -2.61 8.85
C THR A 60 -14.01 -3.88 9.69
N VAL A 61 -13.07 -4.80 9.43
CA VAL A 61 -13.06 -6.15 9.99
C VAL A 61 -11.69 -6.58 10.54
N PHE A 62 -10.86 -5.61 10.96
CA PHE A 62 -9.61 -5.91 11.66
C PHE A 62 -9.90 -6.68 12.96
N ASN A 63 -9.42 -7.93 13.01
CA ASN A 63 -9.27 -8.67 14.25
C ASN A 63 -8.06 -8.12 15.01
N ILE A 64 -7.99 -8.43 16.30
CA ILE A 64 -6.81 -8.14 17.10
C ILE A 64 -6.19 -9.45 17.57
N TYR A 65 -4.85 -9.53 17.53
CA TYR A 65 -4.06 -10.74 17.76
C TYR A 65 -3.05 -10.55 18.88
N GLU A 66 -2.62 -11.66 19.49
CA GLU A 66 -1.46 -11.67 20.39
C GLU A 66 -0.19 -11.27 19.61
N GLU A 67 0.62 -10.35 20.16
CA GLU A 67 1.88 -9.90 19.57
C GLU A 67 3.10 -10.27 20.45
N ASN A 68 3.05 -11.41 21.13
CA ASN A 68 4.11 -11.89 22.03
C ASN A 68 5.21 -12.66 21.27
N ASP A 69 5.59 -12.17 20.09
CA ASP A 69 6.56 -12.80 19.20
C ASP A 69 7.58 -11.80 18.65
N ASP A 70 8.59 -12.30 17.94
CA ASP A 70 9.67 -11.49 17.36
C ASP A 70 9.38 -11.07 15.91
N PHE A 71 8.11 -10.85 15.57
CA PHE A 71 7.68 -10.40 14.25
C PHE A 71 6.93 -9.07 14.34
N ALA A 72 6.94 -8.31 13.24
CA ALA A 72 6.12 -7.11 13.13
C ALA A 72 5.35 -7.07 11.81
N ILE A 73 4.16 -6.47 11.85
CA ILE A 73 3.39 -6.10 10.66
C ILE A 73 3.34 -4.58 10.61
N LEU A 74 3.85 -4.01 9.52
CA LEU A 74 3.93 -2.57 9.27
C LEU A 74 2.85 -2.14 8.27
N CYS A 75 2.50 -0.86 8.30
CA CYS A 75 1.45 -0.29 7.46
C CYS A 75 1.93 1.01 6.81
N TYR A 76 2.20 1.01 5.51
CA TYR A 76 2.29 2.28 4.77
C TYR A 76 0.89 2.90 4.73
N LEU A 77 0.80 4.15 5.17
CA LEU A 77 -0.43 4.91 5.19
C LEU A 77 -0.23 6.19 4.39
N THR A 78 -0.97 6.31 3.29
CA THR A 78 -0.83 7.41 2.36
C THR A 78 -1.68 8.60 2.78
N ASP A 79 -1.10 9.81 2.78
CA ASP A 79 -1.80 11.03 3.18
C ASP A 79 -2.98 11.37 2.26
N TRP A 80 -2.85 11.12 0.95
CA TRP A 80 -3.87 11.41 -0.05
C TRP A 80 -5.07 10.46 0.00
N SER A 81 -4.97 9.31 0.66
CA SER A 81 -6.07 8.33 0.74
C SER A 81 -7.31 8.87 1.44
N ILE A 82 -7.16 9.90 2.28
CA ILE A 82 -8.27 10.49 3.05
C ILE A 82 -9.24 11.26 2.16
N TYR A 83 -8.82 11.69 0.97
CA TYR A 83 -9.62 12.55 0.11
C TYR A 83 -10.78 11.79 -0.53
N ASP A 84 -11.93 12.46 -0.61
CA ASP A 84 -13.02 12.15 -1.54
C ASP A 84 -13.88 13.40 -1.75
N ARG A 85 -13.81 14.02 -2.93
CA ARG A 85 -14.54 15.27 -3.23
C ARG A 85 -16.05 15.10 -3.12
N ARG A 86 -16.55 13.87 -3.28
CA ARG A 86 -17.97 13.50 -3.21
C ARG A 86 -18.57 13.63 -1.80
N LEU A 87 -17.73 13.78 -0.77
CA LEU A 87 -18.17 14.09 0.60
C LEU A 87 -18.44 15.58 0.82
N MET A 88 -18.13 16.45 -0.14
CA MET A 88 -18.38 17.88 -0.06
C MET A 88 -19.44 18.28 -1.10
N PRO A 89 -20.21 19.38 -0.88
CA PRO A 89 -21.18 19.84 -1.86
C PRO A 89 -20.56 19.99 -3.26
N THR A 90 -21.09 19.24 -4.23
CA THR A 90 -20.54 19.21 -5.59
C THR A 90 -21.57 18.81 -6.65
N GLY A 91 -21.26 19.12 -7.91
CA GLY A 91 -22.04 18.75 -9.10
C GLY A 91 -21.58 17.45 -9.74
N ASP A 92 -22.33 17.00 -10.76
CA ASP A 92 -22.13 15.69 -11.40
C ASP A 92 -20.77 15.51 -12.07
N ASP A 93 -20.12 16.58 -12.52
CA ASP A 93 -18.81 16.47 -13.15
C ASP A 93 -17.72 16.05 -12.16
N ASP A 94 -17.77 16.51 -10.91
CA ASP A 94 -16.84 16.06 -9.87
C ASP A 94 -17.02 14.57 -9.55
N PHE A 95 -18.24 14.04 -9.64
CA PHE A 95 -18.49 12.61 -9.44
C PHE A 95 -17.80 11.74 -10.50
N LYS A 96 -17.50 12.29 -11.69
CA LYS A 96 -16.88 11.55 -12.80
C LYS A 96 -15.37 11.45 -12.70
N ILE A 97 -14.71 12.46 -12.13
CA ILE A 97 -13.23 12.61 -12.18
C ILE A 97 -12.56 12.85 -10.82
N TYR A 98 -13.32 13.27 -9.79
CA TYR A 98 -12.76 13.62 -8.48
C TYR A 98 -13.26 12.70 -7.35
N GLY A 99 -13.73 11.49 -7.69
CA GLY A 99 -13.98 10.47 -6.67
C GLY A 99 -12.67 10.06 -6.00
N GLY A 100 -12.63 10.06 -4.67
CA GLY A 100 -11.44 9.65 -3.91
C GLY A 100 -11.67 8.40 -3.08
N ARG A 101 -10.58 7.86 -2.50
CA ARG A 101 -10.59 6.67 -1.64
C ARG A 101 -11.42 6.89 -0.38
N GLY A 102 -11.40 8.10 0.18
CA GLY A 102 -12.12 8.45 1.40
C GLY A 102 -11.76 7.54 2.58
N ALA A 103 -10.48 7.14 2.68
CA ALA A 103 -10.00 6.19 3.66
C ALA A 103 -10.05 6.78 5.06
N ASN A 104 -10.99 6.33 5.87
CA ASN A 104 -11.08 6.72 7.27
C ASN A 104 -9.94 6.07 8.07
N LEU A 105 -9.01 6.90 8.55
CA LEU A 105 -7.86 6.48 9.35
C LEU A 105 -8.29 5.80 10.66
N MET A 106 -9.45 6.17 11.20
CA MET A 106 -9.95 5.60 12.45
C MET A 106 -10.38 4.13 12.32
N ARG A 107 -10.37 3.55 11.11
CA ARG A 107 -10.47 2.10 10.92
C ARG A 107 -9.30 1.33 11.53
N LEU A 108 -8.15 1.98 11.69
CA LEU A 108 -6.93 1.42 12.27
C LEU A 108 -6.87 1.55 13.80
N LYS A 109 -7.97 2.00 14.43
CA LYS A 109 -8.03 2.13 15.89
C LYS A 109 -7.69 0.82 16.57
N SER A 110 -6.75 0.94 17.51
CA SER A 110 -6.41 -0.13 18.44
C SER A 110 -7.54 -0.33 19.45
N ASP A 111 -7.46 -1.41 20.21
CA ASP A 111 -8.25 -1.62 21.42
C ASP A 111 -7.27 -1.58 22.60
N LYS A 112 -7.36 -0.53 23.43
CA LYS A 112 -6.37 -0.23 24.47
C LYS A 112 -6.10 -1.39 25.43
N GLU A 113 -7.07 -2.27 25.64
CA GLU A 113 -6.93 -3.46 26.48
C GLU A 113 -6.54 -4.73 25.69
N LYS A 114 -6.71 -4.71 24.36
CA LYS A 114 -6.70 -5.91 23.54
C LYS A 114 -5.74 -5.87 22.35
N GLY A 115 -4.96 -4.79 22.13
CA GLY A 115 -3.89 -4.76 21.11
C GLY A 115 -4.19 -3.87 19.90
N LYS A 116 -3.45 -4.09 18.81
CA LYS A 116 -3.44 -3.24 17.60
C LYS A 116 -3.27 -4.08 16.33
N PRO A 117 -3.75 -3.62 15.16
CA PRO A 117 -3.59 -4.35 13.90
C PRO A 117 -2.17 -4.29 13.35
N PHE A 118 -1.41 -3.24 13.69
CA PHE A 118 -0.06 -3.02 13.19
C PHE A 118 0.88 -2.64 14.32
N LYS A 119 2.11 -3.16 14.27
CA LYS A 119 3.17 -2.74 15.19
C LYS A 119 3.57 -1.30 14.92
N ARG A 120 3.66 -0.93 13.64
CA ARG A 120 4.10 0.37 13.15
C ARG A 120 3.24 0.87 11.99
N ILE A 121 2.88 2.15 12.02
CA ILE A 121 2.32 2.86 10.85
C ILE A 121 3.40 3.78 10.29
N ILE A 122 3.58 3.75 8.97
CA ILE A 122 4.54 4.53 8.21
C ILE A 122 3.77 5.62 7.46
N PHE A 123 3.84 6.85 7.97
CA PHE A 123 3.28 8.02 7.31
C PHE A 123 3.99 8.23 5.97
N SER A 124 3.22 8.26 4.88
CA SER A 124 3.70 8.24 3.50
C SER A 124 3.04 9.38 2.72
N PHE A 125 3.76 10.39 2.22
CA PHE A 125 5.23 10.53 2.22
C PHE A 125 5.66 11.98 2.47
N ALA A 126 6.87 12.13 2.98
CA ALA A 126 7.61 13.38 2.89
C ALA A 126 8.42 13.43 1.58
N GLY A 127 8.43 14.58 0.93
CA GLY A 127 9.33 14.91 -0.18
C GLY A 127 10.58 15.62 0.31
N ILE A 128 11.49 15.96 -0.60
CA ILE A 128 12.75 16.66 -0.27
C ILE A 128 12.82 17.97 -1.07
N ILE A 129 13.06 19.10 -0.38
CA ILE A 129 13.17 20.40 -1.04
C ILE A 129 14.31 20.38 -2.07
N GLY A 130 14.00 20.77 -3.30
CA GLY A 130 14.93 20.71 -4.43
C GLY A 130 14.83 19.45 -5.28
N ASP A 131 13.85 18.57 -5.00
CA ASP A 131 13.41 17.55 -5.96
C ASP A 131 12.89 18.19 -7.25
N THR A 132 13.20 17.57 -8.39
CA THR A 132 12.86 18.05 -9.74
C THR A 132 11.93 17.09 -10.49
N GLY A 133 11.41 16.08 -9.80
CA GLY A 133 10.49 15.07 -10.32
C GLY A 133 9.04 15.54 -10.35
N GLU A 134 8.13 14.56 -10.41
CA GLU A 134 6.69 14.79 -10.59
C GLU A 134 6.08 15.69 -9.51
N LYS A 135 6.54 15.57 -8.25
CA LYS A 135 5.99 16.29 -7.11
C LYS A 135 6.73 17.59 -6.75
N GLN A 136 7.64 18.08 -7.61
CA GLN A 136 8.42 19.30 -7.33
C GLN A 136 7.53 20.50 -6.95
N ALA A 137 6.39 20.67 -7.65
CA ALA A 137 5.48 21.79 -7.42
C ALA A 137 4.76 21.67 -6.07
N ASP A 138 4.40 20.45 -5.66
CA ASP A 138 3.75 20.19 -4.39
C ASP A 138 4.74 20.40 -3.22
N ILE A 139 5.97 19.93 -3.36
CA ILE A 139 7.06 20.16 -2.41
C ILE A 139 7.31 21.66 -2.21
N MET A 140 7.47 22.42 -3.30
CA MET A 140 7.72 23.86 -3.21
C MET A 140 6.53 24.62 -2.64
N ARG A 141 5.30 24.24 -3.01
CA ARG A 141 4.08 24.80 -2.41
C ARG A 141 4.01 24.53 -0.91
N ALA A 142 4.31 23.30 -0.47
CA ALA A 142 4.34 22.97 0.95
C ALA A 142 5.42 23.74 1.71
N ALA A 143 6.63 23.87 1.14
CA ALA A 143 7.71 24.64 1.75
C ALA A 143 7.34 26.11 1.96
N LYS A 144 6.68 26.71 0.97
CA LYS A 144 6.26 28.12 0.98
C LYS A 144 5.02 28.37 1.84
N ASP A 145 3.95 27.64 1.56
CA ASP A 145 2.62 27.95 2.10
C ASP A 145 2.34 27.23 3.41
N GLY A 146 2.81 25.99 3.54
CA GLY A 146 2.66 25.17 4.75
C GLY A 146 3.71 25.47 5.80
N TRP A 147 4.98 25.27 5.45
CA TRP A 147 6.11 25.37 6.36
C TRP A 147 6.69 26.78 6.51
N LYS A 148 6.27 27.74 5.68
CA LYS A 148 6.70 29.15 5.72
C LYS A 148 8.24 29.32 5.72
N MET A 149 8.93 28.51 4.91
CA MET A 149 10.40 28.49 4.86
C MET A 149 11.01 29.65 4.06
N GLY A 150 10.20 30.46 3.37
CA GLY A 150 10.67 31.63 2.65
C GLY A 150 9.62 32.23 1.71
N ASP A 151 9.88 33.44 1.22
CA ASP A 151 8.93 34.19 0.38
C ASP A 151 9.01 33.84 -1.11
N THR A 152 10.19 33.39 -1.58
CA THR A 152 10.44 33.02 -2.99
C THR A 152 11.11 31.65 -3.09
N ASP A 153 10.90 31.00 -4.23
CA ASP A 153 11.47 29.69 -4.52
C ASP A 153 13.01 29.74 -4.51
N GLU A 154 13.63 30.83 -5.00
CA GLU A 154 15.09 30.96 -4.96
C GLU A 154 15.64 30.99 -3.54
N ASN A 155 14.98 31.69 -2.61
CA ASN A 155 15.39 31.74 -1.21
C ASN A 155 15.22 30.37 -0.55
N ILE A 156 14.07 29.72 -0.79
CA ILE A 156 13.80 28.37 -0.26
C ILE A 156 14.85 27.38 -0.76
N ILE A 157 15.16 27.36 -2.05
CA ILE A 157 16.18 26.46 -2.61
C ILE A 157 17.57 26.78 -2.05
N LYS A 158 17.96 28.06 -1.99
CA LYS A 158 19.28 28.49 -1.49
C LYS A 158 19.54 28.03 -0.05
N ASP A 159 18.53 28.16 0.80
CA ASP A 159 18.67 27.98 2.24
C ASP A 159 18.21 26.59 2.72
N HIS A 160 17.24 25.97 2.06
CA HIS A 160 16.57 24.74 2.53
C HIS A 160 16.65 23.53 1.59
N LYS A 161 17.32 23.62 0.42
CA LYS A 161 17.54 22.45 -0.44
C LYS A 161 18.15 21.27 0.33
N GLY A 162 17.56 20.09 0.14
CA GLY A 162 17.90 18.84 0.83
C GLY A 162 17.08 18.55 2.09
N LYS A 163 16.27 19.48 2.57
CA LYS A 163 15.43 19.27 3.76
C LYS A 163 14.18 18.44 3.42
N PRO A 164 13.90 17.32 4.14
CA PRO A 164 12.65 16.59 3.98
C PRO A 164 11.46 17.29 4.64
N ILE A 165 10.30 17.30 3.97
CA ILE A 165 9.03 17.85 4.48
C ILE A 165 7.82 17.03 3.97
N PRO A 166 6.77 16.83 4.78
CA PRO A 166 5.42 16.52 4.29
C PRO A 166 4.96 17.57 3.26
N ILE A 167 4.24 17.12 2.22
CA ILE A 167 4.03 17.91 1.00
C ILE A 167 2.56 18.33 0.78
N ASP A 168 1.64 17.89 1.62
CA ASP A 168 0.23 18.21 1.52
C ASP A 168 -0.28 18.74 2.86
N SER A 169 -0.10 20.04 3.09
CA SER A 169 -0.43 20.65 4.39
C SER A 169 -1.88 20.46 4.81
N TRP A 170 -2.80 20.36 3.85
CA TRP A 170 -4.18 20.05 4.19
C TRP A 170 -4.29 18.59 4.65
N ALA A 171 -3.82 17.61 3.88
CA ALA A 171 -3.90 16.22 4.30
C ALA A 171 -3.11 15.94 5.58
N ASP A 172 -1.90 16.49 5.68
CA ASP A 172 -0.93 16.19 6.72
C ASP A 172 -1.35 16.71 8.08
N VAL A 173 -1.84 17.96 8.14
CA VAL A 173 -2.09 18.67 9.40
C VAL A 173 -3.42 19.43 9.48
N GLY A 174 -4.13 19.66 8.37
CA GLY A 174 -5.36 20.48 8.35
C GLY A 174 -6.68 19.70 8.27
N SER A 175 -6.67 18.52 7.65
CA SER A 175 -7.89 17.81 7.30
C SER A 175 -8.60 17.26 8.53
N TYR A 176 -9.91 17.44 8.59
CA TYR A 176 -10.75 16.87 9.64
C TYR A 176 -11.49 15.62 9.18
N LEU A 177 -11.91 15.60 7.90
CA LEU A 177 -12.57 14.44 7.30
C LEU A 177 -11.61 13.26 7.26
N ASN A 178 -12.13 12.07 7.61
CA ASN A 178 -11.38 10.81 7.62
C ASN A 178 -10.16 10.75 8.57
N CYS A 179 -9.85 11.84 9.29
CA CYS A 179 -8.68 11.94 10.19
C CYS A 179 -9.04 11.86 11.68
N GLY A 180 -10.31 11.67 12.01
CA GLY A 180 -10.78 11.54 13.40
C GLY A 180 -11.17 12.86 14.07
N PHE A 181 -11.32 13.94 13.31
CA PHE A 181 -11.75 15.24 13.83
C PHE A 181 -13.16 15.62 13.35
N SER A 182 -13.88 16.39 14.17
CA SER A 182 -15.28 16.73 13.92
C SER A 182 -15.50 17.96 13.05
N GLY A 183 -14.46 18.74 12.74
CA GLY A 183 -14.59 19.97 11.97
C GLY A 183 -13.27 20.69 11.74
N TRP A 184 -13.32 21.69 10.87
CA TRP A 184 -12.19 22.52 10.47
C TRP A 184 -11.68 23.41 11.61
N LYS A 185 -10.38 23.69 11.61
CA LYS A 185 -9.73 24.71 12.44
C LYS A 185 -9.06 25.74 11.53
N ASP A 186 -9.28 27.01 11.83
CA ASP A 186 -8.58 28.12 11.16
C ASP A 186 -7.09 28.13 11.60
N ASP A 187 -6.17 28.48 10.70
CA ASP A 187 -4.68 28.49 10.83
C ASP A 187 -3.87 27.22 10.45
N ASP A 188 -4.08 26.64 9.26
CA ASP A 188 -3.37 25.43 8.75
C ASP A 188 -1.82 25.42 8.93
N TRP A 189 -1.13 26.55 8.74
CA TRP A 189 0.35 26.60 8.86
C TRP A 189 0.86 26.49 10.30
N LYS A 190 0.04 26.84 11.30
CA LYS A 190 0.38 26.67 12.73
C LYS A 190 0.16 25.23 13.21
N LEU A 191 -0.33 24.34 12.34
CA LEU A 191 -0.69 22.97 12.68
C LEU A 191 0.48 21.97 12.55
N TYR A 192 1.64 22.38 12.03
CA TYR A 192 2.87 21.57 11.98
C TYR A 192 3.57 21.44 13.35
N GLU A 193 2.80 21.03 14.35
CA GLU A 193 3.21 20.66 15.70
C GLU A 193 2.24 19.59 16.20
N GLN A 194 2.75 18.56 16.88
CA GLN A 194 1.98 17.36 17.23
C GLN A 194 0.70 17.68 17.99
N ASP A 195 0.70 18.60 18.94
CA ASP A 195 -0.45 18.95 19.78
C ASP A 195 -1.51 19.78 19.03
N LYS A 196 -1.11 20.46 17.96
CA LYS A 196 -1.99 21.31 17.15
C LYS A 196 -2.57 20.58 15.93
N ALA A 197 -1.81 19.64 15.36
CA ALA A 197 -2.15 18.94 14.13
C ALA A 197 -3.57 18.34 14.15
N GLN A 198 -4.32 18.63 13.09
CA GLN A 198 -5.35 17.76 12.52
C GLN A 198 -4.69 16.90 11.44
N GLY A 199 -5.40 16.56 10.36
CA GLY A 199 -4.87 15.78 9.25
C GLY A 199 -4.41 14.39 9.68
N VAL A 200 -3.65 13.74 8.80
CA VAL A 200 -3.13 12.40 9.02
C VAL A 200 -2.17 12.38 10.22
N LEU A 201 -1.28 13.35 10.38
CA LEU A 201 -0.37 13.40 11.53
C LEU A 201 -1.13 13.57 12.86
N GLY A 202 -2.17 14.41 12.88
CA GLY A 202 -3.06 14.52 14.03
C GLY A 202 -3.86 13.25 14.29
N GLY A 203 -4.30 12.54 13.25
CA GLY A 203 -4.98 11.26 13.36
C GLY A 203 -4.07 10.14 13.87
N LEU A 204 -2.81 10.11 13.44
CA LEU A 204 -1.78 9.19 13.96
C LEU A 204 -1.52 9.45 15.46
N ARG A 205 -1.52 10.71 15.90
CA ARG A 205 -1.50 11.04 17.34
C ARG A 205 -2.70 10.41 18.04
N LEU A 206 -3.93 10.56 17.52
CA LEU A 206 -5.13 9.96 18.12
C LEU A 206 -5.02 8.43 18.22
N LEU A 207 -4.50 7.75 17.18
CA LEU A 207 -4.28 6.30 17.23
C LEU A 207 -3.25 5.89 18.29
N ARG A 208 -2.19 6.68 18.46
CA ARG A 208 -1.16 6.45 19.48
C ARG A 208 -1.64 6.77 20.89
N ASP A 209 -2.53 7.74 21.06
CA ASP A 209 -3.13 8.05 22.37
C ASP A 209 -4.01 6.88 22.87
N GLU A 210 -4.63 6.14 21.95
CA GLU A 210 -5.36 4.89 22.25
C GLU A 210 -4.40 3.75 22.59
N ASN A 211 -3.26 3.64 21.89
CA ASN A 211 -2.24 2.62 22.16
C ASN A 211 -0.82 3.20 22.09
N PRO A 212 -0.20 3.57 23.23
CA PRO A 212 1.12 4.19 23.27
C PRO A 212 2.27 3.33 22.74
N ASP A 213 2.07 2.01 22.62
CA ASP A 213 3.06 1.08 22.05
C ASP A 213 3.06 1.11 20.52
N LEU A 214 2.07 1.73 19.87
CA LEU A 214 2.04 1.94 18.43
C LEU A 214 3.24 2.81 18.02
N GLU A 215 4.07 2.26 17.14
CA GLU A 215 5.21 2.98 16.58
C GLU A 215 4.76 3.77 15.36
N ILE A 216 5.28 4.98 15.20
CA ILE A 216 5.05 5.80 14.01
C ILE A 216 6.38 6.02 13.32
N SER A 217 6.40 5.76 12.00
CA SER A 217 7.48 6.11 11.09
C SER A 217 7.04 7.22 10.15
N VAL A 218 8.01 7.97 9.62
CA VAL A 218 7.82 8.81 8.42
C VAL A 218 8.67 8.22 7.30
N SER A 219 8.06 8.01 6.13
CA SER A 219 8.78 7.64 4.91
C SER A 219 9.09 8.88 4.08
N VAL A 220 10.34 8.99 3.65
CA VAL A 220 10.86 10.08 2.82
C VAL A 220 11.18 9.52 1.44
N GLY A 221 10.57 10.08 0.40
CA GLY A 221 10.75 9.64 -0.99
C GLY A 221 9.58 8.81 -1.50
N GLY A 222 9.82 7.53 -1.76
CA GLY A 222 8.96 6.66 -2.54
C GLY A 222 9.14 6.88 -4.05
N TRP A 223 8.40 6.11 -4.85
CA TRP A 223 8.50 6.08 -6.30
C TRP A 223 8.56 7.47 -6.99
N SER A 224 7.61 8.37 -6.67
CA SER A 224 7.49 9.69 -7.34
C SER A 224 8.35 10.81 -6.76
N MET A 225 9.10 10.58 -5.67
CA MET A 225 9.86 11.64 -4.96
C MET A 225 11.28 11.22 -4.57
N SER A 226 11.84 10.24 -5.28
CA SER A 226 13.20 9.74 -5.04
C SER A 226 14.29 10.54 -5.76
N GLY A 227 13.94 11.49 -6.63
CA GLY A 227 14.90 12.19 -7.51
C GLY A 227 15.93 13.02 -6.75
N ALA A 228 15.52 13.68 -5.67
CA ALA A 228 16.40 14.52 -4.85
C ALA A 228 17.52 13.74 -4.14
N PHE A 229 17.35 12.45 -3.82
CA PHE A 229 18.35 11.68 -3.08
C PHE A 229 19.72 11.71 -3.77
N TYR A 230 19.74 11.67 -5.10
CA TYR A 230 20.97 11.68 -5.90
C TYR A 230 21.88 12.87 -5.56
N GLU A 231 21.32 14.10 -5.55
CA GLU A 231 22.09 15.31 -5.27
C GLU A 231 22.30 15.51 -3.77
N VAL A 232 21.28 15.20 -2.96
CA VAL A 232 21.32 15.42 -1.52
C VAL A 232 22.38 14.58 -0.84
N CYS A 233 22.53 13.31 -1.23
CA CYS A 233 23.55 12.45 -0.67
C CYS A 233 24.97 12.90 -1.05
N ARG A 234 25.15 13.48 -2.25
CA ARG A 234 26.47 13.84 -2.80
C ARG A 234 27.06 15.14 -2.26
N ASP A 235 26.23 15.99 -1.66
CA ASP A 235 26.66 17.32 -1.19
C ASP A 235 26.57 17.41 0.34
N ASP A 236 27.69 17.74 0.98
CA ASP A 236 27.79 17.85 2.44
C ASP A 236 26.82 18.88 3.05
N LYS A 237 26.55 19.99 2.34
CA LYS A 237 25.59 20.99 2.79
C LYS A 237 24.18 20.41 2.72
N PHE A 238 23.83 19.73 1.64
CA PHE A 238 22.49 19.15 1.48
C PHE A 238 22.24 17.98 2.43
N ARG A 239 23.23 17.12 2.71
CA ARG A 239 23.12 16.10 3.77
C ARG A 239 22.87 16.72 5.15
N LYS A 240 23.58 17.80 5.49
CA LYS A 240 23.34 18.54 6.74
C LYS A 240 21.92 19.12 6.80
N ASN A 241 21.43 19.68 5.69
CA ASN A 241 20.05 20.17 5.59
C ASN A 241 19.03 19.04 5.75
N PHE A 242 19.31 17.86 5.19
CA PHE A 242 18.47 16.67 5.36
C PHE A 242 18.37 16.28 6.84
N VAL A 243 19.52 16.12 7.49
CA VAL A 243 19.59 15.77 8.92
C VAL A 243 18.87 16.80 9.79
N GLU A 244 19.01 18.10 9.49
CA GLU A 244 18.29 19.16 10.20
C GLU A 244 16.77 19.11 9.94
N GLY A 245 16.33 18.77 8.73
CA GLY A 245 14.92 18.51 8.44
C GLY A 245 14.34 17.36 9.24
N VAL A 246 15.06 16.24 9.32
CA VAL A 246 14.65 15.11 10.16
C VAL A 246 14.59 15.53 11.63
N ARG A 247 15.60 16.26 12.14
CA ARG A 247 15.60 16.77 13.52
C ARG A 247 14.39 17.67 13.79
N GLU A 248 14.08 18.59 12.87
CA GLU A 248 12.93 19.48 13.02
C GLU A 248 11.61 18.71 13.02
N LEU A 249 11.42 17.76 12.09
CA LEU A 249 10.24 16.90 12.04
C LEU A 249 10.05 16.13 13.35
N TYR A 250 11.11 15.57 13.89
CA TYR A 250 11.06 14.79 15.13
C TYR A 250 10.86 15.66 16.38
N THR A 251 11.27 16.92 16.32
CA THR A 251 10.99 17.91 17.36
C THR A 251 9.53 18.34 17.33
N LYS A 252 8.98 18.58 16.13
CA LYS A 252 7.57 18.95 15.91
C LYS A 252 6.62 17.80 16.19
N PHE A 253 7.04 16.56 15.89
CA PHE A 253 6.27 15.34 16.08
C PHE A 253 7.03 14.30 16.93
N PRO A 254 7.12 14.49 18.26
CA PRO A 254 7.80 13.56 19.16
C PRO A 254 7.29 12.11 19.15
N MET A 255 6.08 11.87 18.63
CA MET A 255 5.51 10.52 18.41
C MET A 255 6.25 9.72 17.33
N LEU A 256 6.97 10.39 16.43
CA LEU A 256 7.80 9.73 15.42
C LEU A 256 8.95 9.02 16.13
N THR A 257 9.15 7.77 15.74
CA THR A 257 10.18 6.91 16.35
C THR A 257 11.06 6.22 15.32
N HIS A 258 10.66 6.20 14.06
CA HIS A 258 11.38 5.54 12.97
C HIS A 258 11.35 6.43 11.72
N ILE A 259 12.38 6.33 10.89
CA ILE A 259 12.42 6.95 9.58
C ILE A 259 12.64 5.88 8.54
N ASP A 260 11.89 5.96 7.46
CA ASP A 260 12.03 5.11 6.28
C ASP A 260 12.63 5.97 5.16
N LEU A 261 13.85 5.66 4.76
CA LEU A 261 14.54 6.32 3.65
C LEU A 261 14.23 5.54 2.38
N ASP A 262 13.08 5.85 1.78
CA ASP A 262 12.51 5.17 0.64
C ASP A 262 13.07 5.75 -0.67
N TRP A 263 14.38 5.57 -0.86
CA TRP A 263 15.02 5.87 -2.14
C TRP A 263 14.81 4.69 -3.10
N GLU A 264 14.03 4.92 -4.15
CA GLU A 264 13.75 3.96 -5.22
C GLU A 264 14.45 4.34 -6.55
N TYR A 265 15.67 3.84 -6.85
CA TYR A 265 16.57 3.07 -5.99
C TYR A 265 18.03 3.51 -6.18
N PRO A 266 18.89 3.48 -5.16
CA PRO A 266 20.31 3.79 -5.33
C PRO A 266 20.94 2.89 -6.38
N GLY A 267 21.63 3.50 -7.36
CA GLY A 267 22.29 2.79 -8.45
C GLY A 267 21.37 2.36 -9.59
N SER A 268 20.10 2.77 -9.59
CA SER A 268 19.18 2.49 -10.70
C SER A 268 18.13 3.59 -10.91
N ALA A 269 17.54 3.64 -12.10
CA ALA A 269 16.68 4.76 -12.48
C ALA A 269 15.35 4.86 -11.70
N GLY A 270 14.84 3.79 -11.09
CA GLY A 270 13.49 3.80 -10.50
C GLY A 270 12.45 4.38 -11.48
N ALA A 271 11.79 5.49 -11.10
CA ALA A 271 10.83 6.24 -11.90
C ALA A 271 11.41 7.10 -13.04
N GLY A 272 12.65 6.83 -13.48
CA GLY A 272 13.37 7.66 -14.45
C GLY A 272 14.25 8.74 -13.80
N ASN A 273 14.58 8.54 -12.52
CA ASN A 273 15.45 9.40 -11.73
C ASN A 273 16.90 9.36 -12.23
N LYS A 274 17.65 10.43 -11.95
CA LYS A 274 19.10 10.43 -12.10
C LYS A 274 19.72 9.45 -11.10
N PHE A 275 20.68 8.65 -11.55
CA PHE A 275 21.37 7.64 -10.74
C PHE A 275 22.81 7.47 -11.24
N ASP A 276 23.70 6.96 -10.39
CA ASP A 276 25.03 6.47 -10.78
C ASP A 276 25.36 5.20 -9.98
N GLU A 277 26.24 4.34 -10.51
CA GLU A 277 26.65 3.08 -9.86
C GLU A 277 27.24 3.26 -8.45
N ASP A 278 27.73 4.46 -8.11
CA ASP A 278 28.33 4.78 -6.82
C ASP A 278 27.38 5.46 -5.83
N ASP A 279 26.08 5.57 -6.15
CA ASP A 279 25.03 6.13 -5.29
C ASP A 279 25.12 5.64 -3.84
N TYR A 280 25.37 4.34 -3.65
CA TYR A 280 25.45 3.73 -2.32
C TYR A 280 26.49 4.38 -1.41
N LYS A 281 27.62 4.85 -1.96
CA LYS A 281 28.69 5.47 -1.15
C LYS A 281 28.19 6.72 -0.47
N TYR A 282 27.42 7.53 -1.20
CA TYR A 282 26.86 8.76 -0.69
C TYR A 282 25.65 8.51 0.20
N PHE A 283 24.88 7.46 -0.09
CA PHE A 283 23.78 7.07 0.79
C PHE A 283 24.28 6.60 2.17
N VAL A 284 25.38 5.84 2.18
CA VAL A 284 26.11 5.46 3.40
C VAL A 284 26.47 6.70 4.23
N GLU A 285 26.98 7.77 3.60
CA GLU A 285 27.32 9.00 4.32
C GLU A 285 26.09 9.70 4.89
N LEU A 286 24.96 9.74 4.18
CA LEU A 286 23.70 10.27 4.72
C LEU A 286 23.22 9.48 5.95
N ILE A 287 23.27 8.14 5.89
CA ILE A 287 22.89 7.27 7.00
C ILE A 287 23.80 7.52 8.22
N LYS A 288 25.12 7.62 8.00
CA LYS A 288 26.08 7.94 9.08
C LYS A 288 25.82 9.32 9.69
N ASP A 289 25.53 10.32 8.87
CA ASP A 289 25.21 11.68 9.32
C ASP A 289 23.93 11.67 10.18
N LEU A 290 22.89 10.95 9.77
CA LEU A 290 21.66 10.76 10.56
C LEU A 290 21.90 10.03 11.88
N LYS A 291 22.71 8.95 11.89
CA LYS A 291 23.05 8.25 13.14
C LYS A 291 23.85 9.15 14.09
N SER A 292 24.78 9.93 13.56
CA SER A 292 25.63 10.85 14.34
C SER A 292 24.84 12.03 14.92
N ALA A 293 23.71 12.38 14.31
CA ALA A 293 22.82 13.45 14.76
C ALA A 293 22.18 13.19 16.14
N ASN A 294 22.14 11.94 16.60
CA ASN A 294 21.61 11.52 17.91
C ASN A 294 20.23 12.12 18.23
N ILE A 295 19.31 12.08 17.26
CA ILE A 295 17.92 12.54 17.45
C ILE A 295 17.25 11.61 18.48
N SER A 296 16.86 12.17 19.63
CA SER A 296 16.59 11.41 20.86
C SER A 296 15.47 10.36 20.74
N ASN A 297 14.44 10.66 19.96
CA ASN A 297 13.30 9.76 19.72
C ASN A 297 13.46 8.87 18.47
N LEU A 298 14.50 9.07 17.65
CA LEU A 298 14.77 8.22 16.48
C LEU A 298 15.40 6.88 16.90
N LYS A 299 14.63 5.81 16.81
CA LYS A 299 15.01 4.44 17.25
C LYS A 299 15.56 3.57 16.12
N GLY A 300 15.12 3.80 14.88
CA GLY A 300 15.53 2.96 13.75
C GLY A 300 15.40 3.67 12.40
N ILE A 301 16.29 3.27 11.49
CA ILE A 301 16.31 3.70 10.09
C ILE A 301 15.99 2.48 9.23
N SER A 302 14.92 2.55 8.46
CA SER A 302 14.61 1.58 7.40
C SER A 302 14.97 2.15 6.03
N ILE A 303 15.14 1.26 5.05
CA ILE A 303 15.33 1.61 3.63
C ILE A 303 14.41 0.76 2.76
N ALA A 304 14.11 1.28 1.58
CA ALA A 304 13.54 0.48 0.50
C ALA A 304 14.60 -0.38 -0.20
N ALA A 305 14.22 -1.58 -0.58
CA ALA A 305 15.00 -2.43 -1.48
C ALA A 305 14.09 -3.01 -2.56
N SER A 306 14.58 -3.01 -3.81
CA SER A 306 13.88 -3.67 -4.91
C SER A 306 13.91 -5.20 -4.75
N ALA A 307 12.95 -5.91 -5.35
CA ALA A 307 13.01 -7.36 -5.50
C ALA A 307 13.80 -7.84 -6.74
N ASP A 308 14.23 -6.93 -7.61
CA ASP A 308 15.14 -7.25 -8.71
C ASP A 308 16.57 -7.40 -8.18
N ILE A 309 17.15 -8.59 -8.35
CA ILE A 309 18.50 -8.93 -7.88
C ILE A 309 19.57 -7.96 -8.42
N GLU A 310 19.45 -7.49 -9.66
CA GLU A 310 20.44 -6.55 -10.22
C GLU A 310 20.35 -5.18 -9.54
N LYS A 311 19.15 -4.74 -9.17
CA LYS A 311 18.96 -3.52 -8.37
C LYS A 311 19.42 -3.71 -6.92
N ILE A 312 19.21 -4.88 -6.32
CA ILE A 312 19.76 -5.19 -4.98
C ILE A 312 21.29 -5.10 -4.98
N LYS A 313 21.95 -5.63 -6.02
CA LYS A 313 23.41 -5.52 -6.19
C LYS A 313 23.86 -4.06 -6.25
N ALA A 314 23.22 -3.26 -7.10
CA ALA A 314 23.56 -1.85 -7.28
C ALA A 314 23.37 -1.02 -5.99
N ALA A 315 22.46 -1.43 -5.11
CA ALA A 315 22.18 -0.73 -3.86
C ALA A 315 23.21 -0.96 -2.74
N HIS A 316 24.07 -1.99 -2.83
CA HIS A 316 25.09 -2.30 -1.80
C HIS A 316 24.51 -2.32 -0.36
N ILE A 317 23.44 -3.10 -0.17
CA ILE A 317 22.71 -3.16 1.11
C ILE A 317 23.59 -3.53 2.32
N PRO A 318 24.57 -4.45 2.25
CA PRO A 318 25.47 -4.73 3.38
C PRO A 318 26.18 -3.48 3.91
N GLU A 319 26.61 -2.58 3.03
CA GLU A 319 27.26 -1.32 3.36
C GLU A 319 26.29 -0.33 4.02
N LEU A 320 25.02 -0.29 3.59
CA LEU A 320 23.97 0.52 4.22
C LEU A 320 23.66 0.03 5.64
N ILE A 321 23.62 -1.30 5.85
CA ILE A 321 23.47 -1.90 7.18
C ILE A 321 24.66 -1.53 8.07
N ALA A 322 25.88 -1.65 7.56
CA ALA A 322 27.09 -1.28 8.29
C ALA A 322 27.11 0.22 8.68
N ALA A 323 26.46 1.09 7.90
CA ALA A 323 26.29 2.51 8.20
C ALA A 323 25.27 2.78 9.32
N GLY A 324 24.34 1.86 9.57
CA GLY A 324 23.37 1.94 10.65
C GLY A 324 21.92 1.70 10.28
N VAL A 325 21.61 1.19 9.09
CA VAL A 325 20.26 0.72 8.72
C VAL A 325 19.88 -0.49 9.58
N ASN A 326 18.63 -0.51 10.04
CA ASN A 326 18.10 -1.53 10.96
C ASN A 326 16.92 -2.32 10.38
N GLU A 327 16.43 -1.96 9.21
CA GLU A 327 15.26 -2.57 8.60
C GLU A 327 15.29 -2.37 7.08
N ILE A 328 14.86 -3.38 6.33
CA ILE A 328 14.77 -3.39 4.87
C ILE A 328 13.32 -3.69 4.53
N ASN A 329 12.64 -2.70 3.99
CA ASN A 329 11.33 -2.86 3.37
C ASN A 329 11.57 -3.33 1.93
N LEU A 330 11.50 -4.66 1.72
CA LEU A 330 11.69 -5.27 0.41
C LEU A 330 10.40 -5.11 -0.39
N MET A 331 10.43 -4.26 -1.41
CA MET A 331 9.30 -3.85 -2.24
C MET A 331 8.88 -5.00 -3.18
N THR A 332 8.29 -6.05 -2.60
CA THR A 332 7.92 -7.29 -3.30
C THR A 332 6.55 -7.22 -3.95
N TYR A 333 6.32 -6.15 -4.70
CA TYR A 333 5.11 -5.91 -5.49
C TYR A 333 5.51 -5.25 -6.83
N ASP A 334 4.52 -5.03 -7.70
CA ASP A 334 4.70 -4.44 -9.03
C ASP A 334 5.65 -5.21 -9.95
N PHE A 335 5.77 -6.52 -9.76
CA PHE A 335 6.53 -7.40 -10.65
C PHE A 335 5.89 -7.51 -12.04
N PHE A 336 4.59 -7.22 -12.13
CA PHE A 336 3.86 -7.11 -13.38
C PHE A 336 3.75 -5.65 -13.80
N THR A 337 4.54 -5.28 -14.81
CA THR A 337 4.48 -3.96 -15.47
C THR A 337 4.06 -4.15 -16.92
N LEU A 338 3.12 -3.34 -17.40
CA LEU A 338 2.74 -3.34 -18.81
C LEU A 338 3.92 -2.87 -19.69
N GLY A 339 4.25 -3.65 -20.72
CA GLY A 339 5.14 -3.26 -21.80
C GLY A 339 5.65 -4.43 -22.65
N ASP A 340 5.72 -5.64 -22.08
CA ASP A 340 6.34 -6.80 -22.73
C ASP A 340 5.36 -7.86 -23.25
N LYS A 341 4.05 -7.58 -23.16
CA LYS A 341 2.94 -8.41 -23.65
C LYS A 341 2.78 -9.75 -22.94
N LYS A 342 3.40 -9.95 -21.78
CA LYS A 342 3.26 -11.15 -20.95
C LYS A 342 2.49 -10.85 -19.69
N LEU A 343 1.54 -11.71 -19.34
CA LEU A 343 0.92 -11.66 -18.02
C LEU A 343 1.94 -12.11 -16.98
N SER A 344 1.89 -11.51 -15.79
CA SER A 344 2.77 -11.84 -14.69
C SER A 344 2.00 -11.72 -13.39
N HIS A 345 2.40 -12.50 -12.39
CA HIS A 345 2.05 -12.16 -11.02
C HIS A 345 2.78 -10.89 -10.61
N HIS A 346 2.12 -10.01 -9.87
CA HIS A 346 2.74 -8.75 -9.44
C HIS A 346 3.38 -8.84 -8.05
N THR A 347 3.02 -9.83 -7.22
CA THR A 347 3.47 -9.94 -5.82
C THR A 347 3.59 -11.39 -5.33
N ASN A 348 3.90 -12.32 -6.23
CA ASN A 348 4.01 -13.76 -5.96
C ASN A 348 5.16 -14.12 -5.01
N LEU A 349 4.94 -15.19 -4.23
CA LEU A 349 5.92 -15.69 -3.27
C LEU A 349 7.08 -16.42 -3.95
N TYR A 350 6.77 -17.24 -4.97
CA TYR A 350 7.73 -18.08 -5.67
C TYR A 350 7.62 -17.94 -7.19
N ARG A 351 8.62 -18.46 -7.91
CA ARG A 351 8.60 -18.68 -9.36
C ARG A 351 9.48 -19.86 -9.73
N ASN A 352 9.28 -20.42 -10.91
CA ASN A 352 10.29 -21.30 -11.52
C ASN A 352 11.46 -20.46 -12.03
N LYS A 353 12.71 -20.93 -11.90
CA LYS A 353 13.89 -20.14 -12.29
C LYS A 353 13.93 -19.78 -13.78
N ASP A 354 13.37 -20.62 -14.63
CA ASP A 354 13.29 -20.47 -16.08
C ASP A 354 12.02 -19.78 -16.56
N ASP A 355 11.10 -19.40 -15.66
CA ASP A 355 9.84 -18.75 -16.02
C ASP A 355 10.10 -17.39 -16.69
N GLN A 356 9.54 -17.24 -17.89
CA GLN A 356 9.72 -16.08 -18.77
C GLN A 356 8.60 -15.03 -18.62
N TYR A 357 7.61 -15.29 -17.77
CA TYR A 357 6.42 -14.49 -17.49
C TYR A 357 6.58 -13.78 -16.15
N SER A 358 6.52 -14.50 -15.03
CA SER A 358 6.63 -13.91 -13.69
C SER A 358 8.08 -13.81 -13.25
N LYS A 359 8.84 -12.84 -13.80
CA LYS A 359 10.32 -12.73 -13.70
C LYS A 359 10.89 -12.56 -12.29
N TYR A 360 10.08 -12.10 -11.35
CA TYR A 360 10.50 -11.81 -9.97
C TYR A 360 9.67 -12.62 -8.97
N SER A 361 10.21 -12.81 -7.77
CA SER A 361 9.49 -13.41 -6.66
C SER A 361 10.02 -12.91 -5.32
N VAL A 362 9.20 -13.00 -4.28
CA VAL A 362 9.63 -12.74 -2.90
C VAL A 362 10.80 -13.65 -2.51
N ASP A 363 10.72 -14.95 -2.79
CA ASP A 363 11.73 -15.92 -2.36
C ASP A 363 13.09 -15.69 -3.02
N ASP A 364 13.13 -15.33 -4.31
CA ASP A 364 14.40 -15.01 -4.99
C ASP A 364 15.12 -13.82 -4.33
N ALA A 365 14.40 -12.72 -4.11
CA ALA A 365 14.95 -11.52 -3.52
C ALA A 365 15.38 -11.74 -2.05
N VAL A 366 14.54 -12.40 -1.26
CA VAL A 366 14.86 -12.75 0.15
C VAL A 366 16.08 -13.66 0.22
N ASN A 367 16.13 -14.73 -0.58
CA ASN A 367 17.27 -15.65 -0.56
C ASN A 367 18.55 -14.97 -1.05
N TYR A 368 18.45 -14.03 -1.99
CA TYR A 368 19.59 -13.23 -2.41
C TYR A 368 20.13 -12.37 -1.26
N LEU A 369 19.28 -11.62 -0.55
CA LEU A 369 19.70 -10.86 0.64
C LEU A 369 20.33 -11.74 1.71
N ILE A 370 19.74 -12.91 1.99
CA ILE A 370 20.29 -13.87 2.94
C ILE A 370 21.67 -14.38 2.49
N SER A 371 21.88 -14.59 1.19
CA SER A 371 23.17 -15.02 0.63
C SER A 371 24.29 -13.99 0.80
N LEU A 372 23.93 -12.70 0.96
CA LEU A 372 24.86 -11.62 1.31
C LEU A 372 25.25 -11.61 2.80
N GLY A 373 24.74 -12.55 3.61
CA GLY A 373 24.99 -12.62 5.05
C GLY A 373 24.14 -11.64 5.87
N ILE A 374 23.13 -11.02 5.27
CA ILE A 374 22.22 -10.10 5.96
C ILE A 374 21.45 -10.85 7.04
N ASN A 375 21.34 -10.25 8.23
CA ASN A 375 20.50 -10.78 9.29
C ASN A 375 19.04 -10.79 8.83
N LYS A 376 18.44 -11.98 8.78
CA LYS A 376 17.07 -12.23 8.34
C LYS A 376 16.04 -11.34 9.06
N LYS A 377 16.30 -11.03 10.33
CA LYS A 377 15.42 -10.18 11.16
C LYS A 377 15.34 -8.72 10.71
N LEU A 378 16.21 -8.28 9.81
CA LEU A 378 16.11 -6.95 9.20
C LEU A 378 15.20 -6.93 7.98
N ILE A 379 14.81 -8.10 7.43
CA ILE A 379 14.07 -8.18 6.16
C ILE A 379 12.57 -8.23 6.43
N TYR A 380 11.82 -7.32 5.79
CA TYR A 380 10.37 -7.28 5.79
C TYR A 380 9.87 -7.41 4.34
N ILE A 381 8.87 -8.26 4.12
CA ILE A 381 8.30 -8.48 2.78
C ILE A 381 6.95 -7.79 2.61
N GLY A 382 6.66 -7.32 1.40
CA GLY A 382 5.42 -6.65 1.07
C GLY A 382 4.26 -7.60 0.76
N TYR A 383 3.07 -7.23 1.19
CA TYR A 383 1.80 -7.65 0.60
C TYR A 383 1.00 -6.45 0.11
N SER A 384 0.16 -6.65 -0.90
CA SER A 384 -0.47 -5.56 -1.63
C SER A 384 -1.96 -5.43 -1.33
N GLY A 385 -2.43 -4.18 -1.15
CA GLY A 385 -3.85 -3.82 -1.07
C GLY A 385 -4.48 -3.53 -2.44
N TYR A 386 -3.79 -3.83 -3.54
CA TYR A 386 -4.23 -3.54 -4.90
C TYR A 386 -3.80 -4.64 -5.88
N THR A 387 -4.09 -4.42 -7.16
CA THR A 387 -3.85 -5.37 -8.26
C THR A 387 -3.01 -4.76 -9.38
N ARG A 388 -2.46 -5.61 -10.24
CA ARG A 388 -1.97 -5.20 -11.57
C ARG A 388 -2.73 -5.92 -12.66
N ASN A 389 -3.30 -5.14 -13.58
CA ASN A 389 -4.29 -5.62 -14.54
C ASN A 389 -3.82 -5.53 -15.99
N ALA A 390 -4.39 -6.37 -16.84
CA ALA A 390 -4.31 -6.24 -18.29
C ALA A 390 -5.64 -6.59 -18.96
N ARG A 391 -6.03 -5.83 -19.99
CA ARG A 391 -7.11 -6.16 -20.92
C ARG A 391 -6.57 -6.91 -22.14
N THR A 392 -7.47 -7.43 -22.97
CA THR A 392 -7.11 -8.27 -24.13
C THR A 392 -6.23 -9.46 -23.73
N ALA A 393 -6.40 -9.93 -22.49
CA ALA A 393 -5.62 -11.00 -21.90
C ALA A 393 -6.08 -12.37 -22.40
N GLU A 394 -5.13 -13.17 -22.86
CA GLU A 394 -5.30 -14.55 -23.29
C GLU A 394 -4.49 -15.45 -22.34
N LEU A 395 -5.21 -16.21 -21.50
CA LEU A 395 -4.59 -17.27 -20.70
C LEU A 395 -4.27 -18.47 -21.59
N GLU A 396 -3.04 -18.97 -21.46
CA GLU A 396 -2.54 -20.16 -22.12
C GLU A 396 -2.42 -21.32 -21.11
N SER A 397 -2.12 -21.03 -19.85
CA SER A 397 -2.14 -22.00 -18.75
C SER A 397 -3.56 -22.40 -18.37
N LYS A 398 -3.70 -23.64 -17.87
CA LYS A 398 -4.95 -24.12 -17.29
C LYS A 398 -5.02 -23.83 -15.81
N TYR A 399 -6.17 -24.16 -15.22
CA TYR A 399 -6.32 -24.17 -13.78
C TYR A 399 -5.30 -25.10 -13.10
N ASP A 400 -4.77 -24.67 -11.95
CA ASP A 400 -3.77 -25.38 -11.14
C ASP A 400 -2.42 -25.61 -11.86
N GLU A 401 -2.14 -24.79 -12.87
CA GLU A 401 -0.85 -24.70 -13.53
C GLU A 401 -0.20 -23.34 -13.24
N GLN A 402 1.10 -23.24 -13.49
CA GLN A 402 1.80 -21.96 -13.46
C GLN A 402 1.15 -20.97 -14.44
N LEU A 403 1.01 -19.71 -14.03
CA LEU A 403 0.48 -18.65 -14.89
C LEU A 403 1.32 -18.49 -16.16
N VAL A 404 0.68 -18.73 -17.29
CA VAL A 404 1.22 -18.48 -18.63
C VAL A 404 0.12 -17.78 -19.43
N GLY A 405 0.43 -16.61 -19.96
CA GLY A 405 -0.51 -15.90 -20.81
C GLY A 405 0.04 -14.58 -21.31
N LYS A 406 -0.68 -14.00 -22.26
CA LYS A 406 -0.28 -12.79 -22.97
C LYS A 406 -1.40 -11.77 -22.99
N TYR A 407 -1.05 -10.55 -23.37
CA TYR A 407 -2.02 -9.50 -23.66
C TYR A 407 -1.57 -8.72 -24.89
N ILE A 408 -2.51 -8.08 -25.59
CA ILE A 408 -2.22 -7.33 -26.82
C ILE A 408 -2.10 -5.83 -26.53
N ASP A 409 -3.08 -5.29 -25.82
CA ASP A 409 -3.18 -3.89 -25.42
C ASP A 409 -2.55 -3.67 -24.04
N GLY A 410 -1.39 -3.01 -24.02
CA GLY A 410 -0.67 -2.61 -22.82
C GLY A 410 -0.85 -1.14 -22.46
N THR A 411 -1.92 -0.50 -22.93
CA THR A 411 -2.19 0.92 -22.67
C THR A 411 -3.03 1.08 -21.41
N SER A 412 -4.33 1.39 -21.54
CA SER A 412 -5.24 1.53 -20.42
C SER A 412 -6.17 0.34 -20.24
N THR A 413 -6.52 0.05 -19.00
CA THR A 413 -7.48 -0.98 -18.62
C THR A 413 -8.17 -0.60 -17.32
N VAL A 414 -9.12 -1.41 -16.89
CA VAL A 414 -9.90 -1.23 -15.67
C VAL A 414 -9.00 -1.00 -14.44
N GLY A 415 -9.47 -0.13 -13.57
CA GLY A 415 -8.85 0.18 -12.29
C GLY A 415 -9.81 0.94 -11.38
N SER A 416 -9.37 1.27 -10.17
CA SER A 416 -10.17 2.04 -9.21
C SER A 416 -9.92 3.53 -9.36
N PHE A 417 -8.68 3.98 -9.16
CA PHE A 417 -8.30 5.40 -9.21
C PHE A 417 -7.26 5.72 -10.29
N GLU A 418 -6.67 4.68 -10.88
CA GLU A 418 -5.71 4.78 -11.96
C GLU A 418 -5.81 3.54 -12.84
N SER A 419 -5.42 3.69 -14.10
CA SER A 419 -5.49 2.58 -15.06
C SER A 419 -4.59 1.43 -14.61
N SER A 420 -5.05 0.20 -14.86
CA SER A 420 -4.34 -1.05 -14.54
C SER A 420 -4.21 -1.40 -13.06
N VAL A 421 -4.84 -0.63 -12.16
CA VAL A 421 -4.76 -0.86 -10.71
C VAL A 421 -6.16 -0.80 -10.09
N THR A 422 -6.68 -1.96 -9.70
CA THR A 422 -7.90 -2.10 -8.91
C THR A 422 -7.54 -2.31 -7.43
N GLU A 423 -8.17 -1.57 -6.53
CA GLU A 423 -7.88 -1.62 -5.08
C GLU A 423 -8.80 -2.58 -4.33
N TRP A 424 -8.37 -2.99 -3.13
CA TRP A 424 -9.01 -4.05 -2.35
C TRP A 424 -10.52 -3.89 -2.13
N THR A 425 -11.01 -2.67 -1.84
CA THR A 425 -12.46 -2.45 -1.64
C THR A 425 -13.25 -2.77 -2.92
N ASP A 426 -12.70 -2.42 -4.07
CA ASP A 426 -13.30 -2.71 -5.37
C ASP A 426 -13.27 -4.22 -5.65
N ILE A 427 -12.17 -4.91 -5.32
CA ILE A 427 -12.06 -6.38 -5.39
C ILE A 427 -13.18 -7.09 -4.61
N ILE A 428 -13.35 -6.79 -3.33
CA ILE A 428 -14.34 -7.48 -2.49
C ILE A 428 -15.79 -7.05 -2.78
N TYR A 429 -15.99 -5.90 -3.44
CA TYR A 429 -17.31 -5.39 -3.78
C TYR A 429 -17.77 -5.82 -5.18
N ASN A 430 -16.92 -5.67 -6.19
CA ASN A 430 -17.26 -5.87 -7.59
C ASN A 430 -16.74 -7.17 -8.19
N TYR A 431 -15.68 -7.80 -7.66
CA TYR A 431 -15.00 -8.88 -8.38
C TYR A 431 -15.01 -10.23 -7.66
N VAL A 432 -14.99 -10.25 -6.32
CA VAL A 432 -14.94 -11.49 -5.54
C VAL A 432 -15.87 -11.41 -4.34
N ASP A 433 -16.73 -12.42 -4.19
CA ASP A 433 -17.49 -12.68 -2.98
C ASP A 433 -16.76 -13.73 -2.12
N TYR A 434 -15.87 -13.25 -1.24
CA TYR A 434 -15.08 -14.12 -0.38
C TYR A 434 -15.94 -14.92 0.62
N GLU A 435 -17.08 -14.38 1.06
CA GLU A 435 -18.01 -15.07 1.98
C GLU A 435 -18.66 -16.28 1.31
N ASN A 436 -18.94 -16.14 0.02
CA ASN A 436 -19.56 -17.20 -0.76
C ASN A 436 -18.59 -18.03 -1.59
N GLN A 437 -17.30 -17.68 -1.57
CA GLN A 437 -16.22 -18.32 -2.32
C GLN A 437 -16.56 -18.40 -3.81
N ILE A 438 -16.91 -17.27 -4.40
CA ILE A 438 -17.35 -17.20 -5.80
C ILE A 438 -16.97 -15.85 -6.38
N GLY A 439 -16.55 -15.84 -7.65
CA GLY A 439 -16.29 -14.60 -8.37
C GLY A 439 -17.59 -13.90 -8.78
N ARG A 440 -17.52 -12.59 -8.96
CA ARG A 440 -18.64 -11.72 -9.37
C ARG A 440 -18.44 -11.25 -10.81
N ASN A 441 -19.52 -10.88 -11.50
CA ASN A 441 -19.44 -10.19 -12.79
C ASN A 441 -18.60 -10.92 -13.85
N GLY A 442 -18.74 -12.25 -13.93
CA GLY A 442 -18.01 -13.09 -14.88
C GLY A 442 -16.54 -13.34 -14.57
N PHE A 443 -15.99 -12.77 -13.49
CA PHE A 443 -14.65 -13.10 -13.01
C PHE A 443 -14.65 -14.42 -12.26
N GLU A 444 -13.57 -15.17 -12.44
CA GLU A 444 -13.24 -16.41 -11.74
C GLU A 444 -11.91 -16.20 -11.00
N VAL A 445 -11.75 -16.85 -9.84
CA VAL A 445 -10.50 -16.80 -9.05
C VAL A 445 -9.68 -18.04 -9.38
N PHE A 446 -8.44 -17.83 -9.83
CA PHE A 446 -7.49 -18.88 -10.16
C PHE A 446 -6.36 -18.91 -9.14
N HIS A 447 -5.86 -20.12 -8.90
CA HIS A 447 -4.69 -20.35 -8.05
C HIS A 447 -3.54 -20.88 -8.88
N ASP A 448 -2.38 -20.25 -8.74
CA ASP A 448 -1.10 -20.75 -9.25
C ASP A 448 -0.34 -21.46 -8.11
N PRO A 449 -0.29 -22.81 -8.11
CA PRO A 449 0.32 -23.57 -7.03
C PRO A 449 1.85 -23.47 -7.00
N VAL A 450 2.48 -23.11 -8.12
CA VAL A 450 3.93 -22.90 -8.24
C VAL A 450 4.28 -21.56 -7.60
N ALA A 451 3.59 -20.50 -7.99
CA ALA A 451 3.87 -19.15 -7.52
C ALA A 451 3.37 -18.88 -6.09
N LYS A 452 2.47 -19.74 -5.58
CA LYS A 452 1.68 -19.52 -4.35
C LYS A 452 0.96 -18.17 -4.39
N ALA A 453 0.39 -17.86 -5.54
CA ALA A 453 -0.28 -16.61 -5.84
C ALA A 453 -1.64 -16.88 -6.51
N ASP A 454 -2.53 -15.91 -6.42
CA ASP A 454 -3.85 -15.98 -7.03
C ASP A 454 -3.99 -14.86 -8.07
N TYR A 455 -4.92 -15.05 -9.00
CA TYR A 455 -5.31 -14.03 -9.97
C TYR A 455 -6.78 -14.14 -10.33
N LEU A 456 -7.37 -13.04 -10.79
CA LEU A 456 -8.71 -13.01 -11.37
C LEU A 456 -8.62 -13.02 -12.88
N TYR A 457 -9.54 -13.73 -13.52
CA TYR A 457 -9.69 -13.67 -14.96
C TYR A 457 -11.16 -13.70 -15.37
N ASN A 458 -11.52 -12.80 -16.29
CA ASN A 458 -12.79 -12.84 -16.99
C ASN A 458 -12.53 -13.23 -18.45
N LYS A 459 -12.96 -14.44 -18.82
CA LYS A 459 -12.72 -15.02 -20.16
C LYS A 459 -13.43 -14.28 -21.28
N ASP A 460 -14.57 -13.67 -21.01
CA ASP A 460 -15.40 -13.01 -22.01
C ASP A 460 -14.94 -11.56 -22.22
N LEU A 461 -14.63 -10.84 -21.12
CA LEU A 461 -14.02 -9.50 -21.16
C LEU A 461 -12.53 -9.49 -21.53
N LYS A 462 -11.84 -10.63 -21.37
CA LYS A 462 -10.37 -10.73 -21.53
C LYS A 462 -9.62 -9.80 -20.57
N VAL A 463 -10.05 -9.74 -19.32
CA VAL A 463 -9.38 -8.97 -18.27
C VAL A 463 -8.71 -9.92 -17.28
N PHE A 464 -7.42 -9.71 -17.06
CA PHE A 464 -6.60 -10.38 -16.04
C PHE A 464 -6.29 -9.38 -14.92
N MET A 465 -6.30 -9.85 -13.67
CA MET A 465 -5.89 -9.09 -12.49
C MET A 465 -5.02 -9.96 -11.58
N SER A 466 -3.74 -9.63 -11.41
CA SER A 466 -2.92 -10.24 -10.36
C SER A 466 -3.14 -9.50 -9.05
N LEU A 467 -3.29 -10.24 -7.94
CA LEU A 467 -3.61 -9.68 -6.63
C LEU A 467 -3.06 -10.53 -5.49
N ASP A 468 -2.93 -9.92 -4.32
CA ASP A 468 -2.93 -10.65 -3.06
C ASP A 468 -4.37 -10.98 -2.61
N THR A 469 -4.53 -12.13 -1.96
CA THR A 469 -5.77 -12.60 -1.35
C THR A 469 -5.52 -12.94 0.13
N PRO A 470 -6.55 -13.16 0.96
CA PRO A 470 -6.35 -13.67 2.31
C PRO A 470 -5.52 -14.96 2.33
N ARG A 471 -5.63 -15.80 1.29
CA ARG A 471 -4.81 -17.00 1.18
C ARG A 471 -3.33 -16.65 0.94
N SER A 472 -2.99 -15.90 -0.11
CA SER A 472 -1.59 -15.60 -0.45
C SER A 472 -0.89 -14.82 0.67
N VAL A 473 -1.58 -13.88 1.31
CA VAL A 473 -1.04 -13.12 2.45
C VAL A 473 -0.79 -14.01 3.66
N ARG A 474 -1.67 -14.99 3.93
CA ARG A 474 -1.41 -16.00 4.97
C ARG A 474 -0.17 -16.84 4.65
N GLU A 475 0.02 -17.24 3.39
CA GLU A 475 1.23 -17.96 2.98
C GLU A 475 2.49 -17.09 3.08
N LYS A 476 2.42 -15.78 2.79
CA LYS A 476 3.52 -14.83 3.06
C LYS A 476 3.84 -14.75 4.55
N GLY A 477 2.82 -14.72 5.42
CA GLY A 477 3.01 -14.77 6.86
C GLY A 477 3.72 -16.04 7.33
N ARG A 478 3.32 -17.21 6.78
CA ARG A 478 3.99 -18.49 7.05
C ARG A 478 5.44 -18.47 6.57
N TYR A 479 5.68 -17.96 5.38
CA TYR A 479 7.01 -17.81 4.81
C TYR A 479 7.93 -16.97 5.71
N VAL A 480 7.45 -15.83 6.20
CA VAL A 480 8.18 -14.98 7.17
C VAL A 480 8.56 -15.77 8.42
N LYS A 481 7.61 -16.52 8.98
CA LYS A 481 7.84 -17.33 10.17
C LYS A 481 8.86 -18.44 9.91
N GLU A 482 8.70 -19.19 8.82
CA GLU A 482 9.56 -20.33 8.45
C GLU A 482 10.99 -19.89 8.13
N LYS A 483 11.16 -18.77 7.41
CA LYS A 483 12.49 -18.21 7.09
C LYS A 483 13.11 -17.47 8.26
N GLY A 484 12.31 -17.10 9.27
CA GLY A 484 12.74 -16.31 10.44
C GLY A 484 13.02 -14.85 10.10
N LEU A 485 12.21 -14.25 9.22
CA LEU A 485 12.36 -12.84 8.83
C LEU A 485 11.89 -11.89 9.94
N GLY A 486 12.04 -10.57 9.70
CA GLY A 486 11.60 -9.51 10.61
C GLY A 486 10.08 -9.35 10.61
N GLY A 487 9.44 -9.45 9.45
CA GLY A 487 8.00 -9.22 9.38
C GLY A 487 7.44 -9.03 7.98
N LEU A 488 6.26 -8.40 7.95
CA LEU A 488 5.55 -8.03 6.73
C LEU A 488 5.22 -6.54 6.76
N PHE A 489 4.95 -5.96 5.60
CA PHE A 489 4.29 -4.66 5.50
C PHE A 489 3.24 -4.66 4.40
N ILE A 490 2.18 -3.86 4.58
CA ILE A 490 1.18 -3.64 3.54
C ILE A 490 1.50 -2.39 2.73
N TRP A 491 1.41 -2.53 1.40
CA TRP A 491 1.40 -1.44 0.43
C TRP A 491 0.04 -1.42 -0.30
N THR A 492 -0.93 -0.59 0.10
CA THR A 492 -0.94 0.28 1.30
C THR A 492 -2.07 -0.09 2.27
N GLY A 493 -1.90 0.25 3.54
CA GLY A 493 -2.83 -0.09 4.61
C GLY A 493 -4.15 0.65 4.57
N ASP A 494 -4.21 1.81 3.92
CA ASP A 494 -5.45 2.54 3.68
C ASP A 494 -6.41 1.81 2.72
N GLN A 495 -5.91 0.89 1.89
CA GLN A 495 -6.73 0.10 0.97
C GLN A 495 -7.42 -1.09 1.66
N ASP A 496 -6.78 -1.68 2.68
CA ASP A 496 -7.30 -2.86 3.39
C ASP A 496 -8.48 -2.50 4.31
N ASN A 497 -9.45 -3.40 4.36
CA ASN A 497 -10.56 -3.33 5.31
C ASN A 497 -10.32 -4.17 6.58
N GLY A 498 -9.24 -4.96 6.57
CA GLY A 498 -8.75 -5.79 7.66
C GLY A 498 -8.53 -7.24 7.26
N LEU A 499 -9.10 -7.69 6.14
CA LEU A 499 -8.99 -9.09 5.72
C LEU A 499 -7.54 -9.51 5.39
N LEU A 500 -6.80 -8.67 4.67
CA LEU A 500 -5.42 -9.01 4.29
C LEU A 500 -4.52 -8.97 5.52
N THR A 501 -4.66 -7.95 6.36
CA THR A 501 -3.90 -7.81 7.61
C THR A 501 -4.20 -8.98 8.57
N ASN A 502 -5.47 -9.38 8.72
CA ASN A 502 -5.84 -10.55 9.51
C ASN A 502 -5.14 -11.81 9.01
N ALA A 503 -5.07 -12.01 7.69
CA ALA A 503 -4.36 -13.13 7.09
C ALA A 503 -2.85 -13.11 7.39
N ALA A 504 -2.22 -11.94 7.38
CA ALA A 504 -0.81 -11.82 7.75
C ALA A 504 -0.56 -12.27 9.20
N HIS A 505 -1.40 -11.84 10.16
CA HIS A 505 -1.31 -12.28 11.57
C HIS A 505 -1.51 -13.79 11.72
N GLU A 506 -2.53 -14.36 11.09
CA GLU A 506 -2.77 -15.81 11.13
C GLU A 506 -1.65 -16.61 10.44
N GLY A 507 -1.03 -16.05 9.40
CA GLY A 507 0.15 -16.63 8.75
C GLY A 507 1.37 -16.70 9.67
N LEU A 508 1.57 -15.68 10.51
CA LEU A 508 2.57 -15.71 11.59
C LEU A 508 2.20 -16.69 12.73
N GLY A 509 1.00 -17.26 12.69
CA GLY A 509 0.47 -18.17 13.70
C GLY A 509 0.06 -17.46 14.99
N ARG A 510 -0.24 -16.17 14.92
CA ARG A 510 -0.78 -15.40 16.05
C ARG A 510 -2.23 -15.81 16.31
N LYS A 511 -2.64 -15.78 17.58
CA LYS A 511 -4.02 -16.11 17.97
C LYS A 511 -4.83 -14.83 18.09
N ALA A 512 -6.03 -14.82 17.54
CA ALA A 512 -6.95 -13.71 17.69
C ALA A 512 -7.44 -13.62 19.15
N ILE A 513 -7.25 -12.46 19.77
CA ILE A 513 -7.78 -12.10 21.10
C ILE A 513 -9.09 -11.31 21.02
N LYS A 514 -9.34 -10.68 19.87
CA LYS A 514 -10.65 -10.10 19.53
C LYS A 514 -10.98 -10.44 18.08
N LYS A 515 -12.04 -11.23 17.88
CA LYS A 515 -12.56 -11.60 16.57
C LYS A 515 -13.71 -10.69 16.18
N VAL A 516 -13.50 -9.84 15.19
CA VAL A 516 -14.54 -9.11 14.45
C VAL A 516 -15.10 -9.99 13.32
N ILE A 517 -14.24 -10.81 12.70
CA ILE A 517 -14.63 -11.73 11.63
C ILE A 517 -13.90 -13.08 11.75
N GLU A 518 -14.55 -14.16 11.33
CA GLU A 518 -13.94 -15.49 11.27
C GLU A 518 -13.25 -15.67 9.91
N MET A 519 -11.92 -15.79 9.92
CA MET A 519 -11.11 -15.79 8.69
C MET A 519 -11.08 -17.13 7.95
N LYS A 520 -11.30 -18.24 8.66
CA LYS A 520 -11.15 -19.60 8.10
C LYS A 520 -11.84 -19.80 6.74
N PRO A 521 -13.07 -19.31 6.51
CA PRO A 521 -13.75 -19.45 5.21
C PRO A 521 -13.08 -18.70 4.05
N PHE A 522 -12.24 -17.71 4.30
CA PHE A 522 -11.61 -16.86 3.27
C PHE A 522 -10.28 -17.41 2.75
N TYR A 523 -9.77 -18.50 3.33
CA TYR A 523 -8.54 -19.18 2.88
C TYR A 523 -8.84 -20.37 1.97
N PHE A 524 -9.78 -20.22 1.06
CA PHE A 524 -10.13 -21.30 0.15
C PHE A 524 -8.97 -21.64 -0.79
N GLU A 525 -8.94 -22.91 -1.19
CA GLU A 525 -8.06 -23.44 -2.22
C GLU A 525 -8.95 -23.92 -3.35
N GLY A 526 -8.55 -23.74 -4.61
CA GLY A 526 -9.42 -24.12 -5.72
C GLY A 526 -9.57 -23.04 -6.77
N GLU A 527 -10.15 -23.45 -7.91
CA GLU A 527 -10.82 -22.54 -8.83
C GLU A 527 -12.15 -22.14 -8.21
N LEU A 528 -12.39 -20.84 -8.09
CA LEU A 528 -13.71 -20.35 -7.74
C LEU A 528 -14.47 -19.99 -9.02
N PRO A 529 -15.63 -20.64 -9.28
CA PRO A 529 -16.48 -20.27 -10.40
C PRO A 529 -17.04 -18.85 -10.22
N SER A 530 -17.69 -18.33 -11.25
CA SER A 530 -18.43 -17.07 -11.18
C SER A 530 -19.91 -17.30 -10.87
N TYR A 531 -20.60 -16.31 -10.29
CA TYR A 531 -22.08 -16.29 -10.22
C TYR A 531 -22.73 -16.48 -11.59
N ASP A 532 -22.09 -15.97 -12.64
CA ASP A 532 -22.55 -16.10 -14.03
C ASP A 532 -22.29 -17.49 -14.63
N LYS A 533 -21.40 -18.29 -14.03
CA LYS A 533 -21.02 -19.65 -14.47
C LYS A 533 -20.86 -20.57 -13.25
N PRO A 534 -21.94 -20.86 -12.49
CA PRO A 534 -21.83 -21.67 -11.27
C PRO A 534 -21.34 -23.08 -11.63
N LYS A 535 -20.49 -23.67 -10.78
CA LYS A 535 -20.02 -25.06 -10.95
C LYS A 535 -21.24 -25.96 -11.18
N GLU A 536 -21.27 -26.67 -12.31
CA GLU A 536 -22.26 -27.74 -12.50
C GLU A 536 -22.15 -28.69 -11.30
N LYS A 537 -23.29 -29.05 -10.69
CA LYS A 537 -23.30 -30.07 -9.64
C LYS A 537 -22.67 -31.32 -10.24
N GLN A 538 -21.49 -31.71 -9.76
CA GLN A 538 -20.99 -33.05 -10.02
C GLN A 538 -22.06 -34.02 -9.54
N CYS A 539 -22.72 -34.69 -10.48
CA CYS A 539 -23.74 -35.69 -10.17
C CYS A 539 -23.07 -36.80 -9.36
N GLU A 540 -23.40 -36.94 -8.08
CA GLU A 540 -22.90 -38.03 -7.24
C GLU A 540 -23.30 -39.41 -7.80
N ALA A 541 -24.40 -39.49 -8.55
CA ALA A 541 -24.82 -40.70 -9.24
C ALA A 541 -23.96 -41.06 -10.47
N CYS A 542 -23.11 -40.16 -10.96
CA CYS A 542 -22.17 -40.45 -12.06
C CYS A 542 -20.83 -41.03 -11.57
N LYS A 543 -20.61 -41.16 -10.25
CA LYS A 543 -19.45 -41.85 -9.67
C LYS A 543 -19.68 -43.35 -9.43
N LEU A 544 -20.86 -43.86 -9.80
CA LEU A 544 -21.17 -45.28 -9.83
C LEU A 544 -21.44 -45.68 -11.28
N ASN A 545 -20.37 -46.00 -12.01
CA ASN A 545 -20.36 -46.99 -13.11
C ASN A 545 -18.92 -47.38 -13.43
#